data_AF-A0A2K9NCR3-F1
#
_entry.id   AF-A0A2K9NCR3-F1
#
_cell.length_a   1.000
_cell.length_b   1.000
_cell.length_c   1.000
_cell.angle_alpha   90.00
_cell.angle_beta   90.00
_cell.angle_gamma   90.00
#
_symmetry.space_group_name_H-M   'P 1'
#
loop_
_entity.id
_entity.type
_entity.pdbx_description
1 polymer ?
#
loop_
_entity_poly.entity_id
_entity_poly.type
_entity_poly.pdbx_seq_one_letter_code
_entity_poly.pdbx_strand_id
1 'polypeptide(L)'
;MTNTSTPARDVEFLRKEFQLHRQWLDGKGGRRAELAFQDLSGLTLKGARLAEAKLAGANLSGCNLEGADLARADLFGADLEGAELTSANLSGADLRGANLHRATLNDVILRGADFRSGTLSDSSGATKRDGAAVLTEARLERAILCSAKLTGCDLTGADLMDADLAGADLSKCVMLGVDLTGANLLGAQLAGTMIDSEILSRGKHLPDGVTTMIASPSRRRIPTAELSAMIDAHEQWIETGGAKGARLDLDMAELDPLVLHGRNLAGARLRRCRLTAADWADNRLEMADLSYSDLTEAVLDGSVLSGATLRRANLSGAHLAGVDLTAKTLSGGRSWPANLDGAILRGADLTNAILSGAILRKADLAGAIVTGVNMRGADLAGATRAGDGDAKQRRRLRRFVQPPLAVGSRKGTARTRNWSFGGLAIDADPALYQEGELVTLLVAAPGAGDPVPVQARVMALDATTRSVSVKFEPLTPELKTYLNGLVAPRYRLA
;
A
#
# COMPACT_ATOMS: atom_id res chain seq x y z
N MET A 1 -19.71 5.46 24.69
CA MET A 1 -20.29 4.26 25.32
C MET A 1 -20.19 3.13 24.32
N THR A 2 -19.10 2.35 24.35
CA THR A 2 -18.86 1.21 23.46
C THR A 2 -19.13 -0.05 24.24
N ASN A 3 -20.26 -0.70 23.95
CA ASN A 3 -20.64 -1.96 24.59
C ASN A 3 -20.13 -3.11 23.71
N THR A 4 -18.87 -3.50 23.90
CA THR A 4 -18.29 -4.70 23.30
C THR A 4 -18.55 -5.88 24.23
N SER A 5 -19.74 -6.45 24.14
CA SER A 5 -19.97 -7.80 24.64
C SER A 5 -20.65 -8.59 23.54
N THR A 6 -19.86 -9.36 22.79
CA THR A 6 -20.38 -10.49 22.03
C THR A 6 -21.22 -11.33 23.00
N PRO A 7 -22.54 -11.48 22.79
CA PRO A 7 -23.43 -12.17 23.73
C PRO A 7 -22.86 -13.53 24.14
N ALA A 8 -23.02 -13.92 25.41
CA ALA A 8 -22.47 -15.18 25.93
C ALA A 8 -22.90 -16.43 25.12
N ARG A 9 -24.07 -16.37 24.44
CA ARG A 9 -24.57 -17.42 23.52
C ARG A 9 -23.70 -17.57 22.27
N ASP A 10 -23.11 -16.50 21.78
CA ASP A 10 -22.31 -16.51 20.55
C ASP A 10 -20.91 -17.07 20.83
N VAL A 11 -20.37 -16.88 22.04
CA VAL A 11 -19.05 -17.41 22.42
C VAL A 11 -19.07 -18.94 22.56
N GLU A 12 -20.11 -19.51 23.16
CA GLU A 12 -20.21 -20.97 23.32
C GLU A 12 -20.42 -21.67 21.97
N PHE A 13 -21.23 -21.07 21.09
CA PHE A 13 -21.37 -21.49 19.70
C PHE A 13 -20.02 -21.51 18.97
N LEU A 14 -19.27 -20.39 19.01
CA LEU A 14 -17.96 -20.30 18.33
C LEU A 14 -16.94 -21.29 18.90
N ARG A 15 -16.91 -21.48 20.22
CA ARG A 15 -16.04 -22.48 20.86
C ARG A 15 -16.34 -23.89 20.34
N LYS A 16 -17.62 -24.24 20.25
CA LYS A 16 -18.06 -25.53 19.75
C LYS A 16 -17.72 -25.70 18.27
N GLU A 17 -17.95 -24.68 17.43
CA GLU A 17 -17.57 -24.72 16.02
C GLU A 17 -16.07 -24.92 15.84
N PHE A 18 -15.22 -24.16 16.56
CA PHE A 18 -13.78 -24.34 16.49
C PHE A 18 -13.31 -25.70 17.01
N GLN A 19 -13.96 -26.25 18.04
CA GLN A 19 -13.66 -27.59 18.54
C GLN A 19 -13.98 -28.66 17.48
N LEU A 20 -15.18 -28.61 16.90
CA LEU A 20 -15.61 -29.54 15.85
C LEU A 20 -14.72 -29.44 14.61
N HIS A 21 -14.30 -28.22 14.26
CA HIS A 21 -13.41 -27.99 13.13
C HIS A 21 -12.00 -28.51 13.36
N ARG A 22 -11.45 -28.33 14.56
CA ARG A 22 -10.15 -28.93 14.93
C ARG A 22 -10.20 -30.46 14.88
N GLN A 23 -11.26 -31.08 15.38
CA GLN A 23 -11.43 -32.54 15.28
C GLN A 23 -11.47 -32.97 13.81
N TRP A 24 -12.14 -32.21 12.96
CA TRP A 24 -12.23 -32.49 11.53
C TRP A 24 -10.87 -32.39 10.83
N LEU A 25 -10.10 -31.34 11.10
CA LEU A 25 -8.73 -31.19 10.61
C LEU A 25 -7.80 -32.32 11.07
N ASP A 26 -8.00 -32.83 12.28
CA ASP A 26 -7.22 -33.92 12.87
C ASP A 26 -7.69 -35.32 12.41
N GLY A 27 -8.76 -35.42 11.61
CA GLY A 27 -9.34 -36.69 11.18
C GLY A 27 -10.05 -37.49 12.29
N LYS A 28 -10.45 -36.83 13.39
CA LYS A 28 -11.03 -37.45 14.60
C LYS A 28 -12.56 -37.34 14.67
N GLY A 29 -13.23 -37.19 13.51
CA GLY A 29 -14.64 -36.81 13.43
C GLY A 29 -14.85 -35.30 13.50
N GLY A 30 -16.09 -34.82 13.57
CA GLY A 30 -16.40 -33.38 13.53
C GLY A 30 -16.80 -32.88 12.13
N ARG A 31 -16.77 -31.55 11.93
CA ARG A 31 -17.14 -30.90 10.66
C ARG A 31 -16.36 -29.62 10.42
N ARG A 32 -16.29 -29.16 9.16
CA ARG A 32 -15.78 -27.82 8.82
C ARG A 32 -16.53 -26.74 9.61
N ALA A 33 -15.82 -25.70 10.05
CA ALA A 33 -16.47 -24.57 10.72
C ALA A 33 -17.45 -23.91 9.75
N GLU A 34 -18.71 -23.77 10.18
CA GLU A 34 -19.77 -23.11 9.42
C GLU A 34 -20.02 -21.72 10.02
N LEU A 35 -19.30 -20.73 9.52
CA LEU A 35 -19.26 -19.36 10.04
C LEU A 35 -19.73 -18.34 9.01
N ALA A 36 -20.38 -18.79 7.94
CA ALA A 36 -20.94 -17.92 6.92
C ALA A 36 -21.93 -16.91 7.55
N PHE A 37 -21.82 -15.65 7.14
CA PHE A 37 -22.62 -14.52 7.61
C PHE A 37 -22.60 -14.25 9.12
N GLN A 38 -21.66 -14.85 9.87
CA GLN A 38 -21.52 -14.60 11.30
C GLN A 38 -20.81 -13.28 11.58
N ASP A 39 -21.16 -12.63 12.69
CA ASP A 39 -20.41 -11.49 13.20
C ASP A 39 -19.29 -11.97 14.14
N LEU A 40 -18.07 -11.79 13.67
CA LEU A 40 -16.84 -12.12 14.37
C LEU A 40 -16.03 -10.85 14.66
N SER A 41 -16.55 -9.66 14.37
CA SER A 41 -15.80 -8.41 14.37
C SER A 41 -15.09 -8.14 15.70
N GLY A 42 -13.85 -7.65 15.61
CA GLY A 42 -13.00 -7.32 16.76
C GLY A 42 -12.53 -8.52 17.60
N LEU A 43 -12.89 -9.77 17.25
CA LEU A 43 -12.44 -10.93 18.00
C LEU A 43 -10.94 -11.20 17.83
N THR A 44 -10.33 -11.81 18.85
CA THR A 44 -8.98 -12.36 18.74
C THR A 44 -9.04 -13.83 18.35
N LEU A 45 -8.61 -14.10 17.13
CA LEU A 45 -8.50 -15.40 16.47
C LEU A 45 -7.03 -15.70 16.09
N LYS A 46 -6.07 -15.12 16.82
CA LYS A 46 -4.62 -15.31 16.64
C LYS A 46 -4.27 -16.81 16.64
N GLY A 47 -3.60 -17.26 15.58
CA GLY A 47 -3.21 -18.67 15.41
C GLY A 47 -4.38 -19.65 15.27
N ALA A 48 -5.59 -19.17 14.98
CA ALA A 48 -6.74 -20.05 14.77
C ALA A 48 -6.50 -21.00 13.59
N ARG A 49 -6.91 -22.26 13.75
CA ARG A 49 -6.86 -23.28 12.69
C ARG A 49 -8.22 -23.31 12.02
N LEU A 50 -8.34 -22.62 10.89
CA LEU A 50 -9.56 -22.37 10.11
C LEU A 50 -9.38 -22.75 8.63
N ALA A 51 -8.42 -23.63 8.34
CA ALA A 51 -8.21 -24.12 6.98
C ALA A 51 -9.49 -24.79 6.45
N GLU A 52 -9.92 -24.42 5.25
CA GLU A 52 -11.17 -24.87 4.62
C GLU A 52 -12.47 -24.50 5.37
N ALA A 53 -12.42 -23.59 6.34
CA ALA A 53 -13.62 -23.07 6.99
C ALA A 53 -14.52 -22.33 6.01
N LYS A 54 -15.84 -22.35 6.26
CA LYS A 54 -16.81 -21.57 5.50
C LYS A 54 -17.07 -20.25 6.21
N LEU A 55 -16.56 -19.16 5.65
CA LEU A 55 -16.62 -17.79 6.18
C LEU A 55 -17.25 -16.82 5.16
N ALA A 56 -17.96 -17.33 4.15
CA ALA A 56 -18.61 -16.50 3.14
C ALA A 56 -19.53 -15.46 3.79
N GLY A 57 -19.32 -14.19 3.45
CA GLY A 57 -20.07 -13.05 3.99
C GLY A 57 -19.92 -12.82 5.50
N ALA A 58 -18.96 -13.46 6.19
CA ALA A 58 -18.71 -13.23 7.61
C ALA A 58 -18.15 -11.81 7.83
N ASN A 59 -18.51 -11.20 8.96
CA ASN A 59 -17.92 -9.95 9.41
C ASN A 59 -16.70 -10.25 10.29
N LEU A 60 -15.51 -10.05 9.75
CA LEU A 60 -14.20 -10.20 10.40
C LEU A 60 -13.50 -8.83 10.57
N SER A 61 -14.25 -7.72 10.46
CA SER A 61 -13.68 -6.38 10.56
C SER A 61 -12.99 -6.17 11.91
N GLY A 62 -11.77 -5.62 11.86
CA GLY A 62 -10.94 -5.38 13.05
C GLY A 62 -10.52 -6.63 13.84
N CYS A 63 -10.74 -7.84 13.33
CA CYS A 63 -10.27 -9.07 13.99
C CYS A 63 -8.76 -9.15 14.09
N ASN A 64 -8.25 -9.77 15.16
CA ASN A 64 -6.86 -10.20 15.22
C ASN A 64 -6.74 -11.66 14.76
N LEU A 65 -6.29 -11.87 13.53
CA LEU A 65 -6.04 -13.16 12.87
C LEU A 65 -4.54 -13.41 12.66
N GLU A 66 -3.67 -12.77 13.44
CA GLU A 66 -2.21 -12.91 13.34
C GLU A 66 -1.82 -14.40 13.38
N GLY A 67 -1.06 -14.87 12.38
CA GLY A 67 -0.62 -16.26 12.29
C GLY A 67 -1.73 -17.31 12.15
N ALA A 68 -2.99 -16.92 11.90
CA ALA A 68 -4.08 -17.86 11.68
C ALA A 68 -3.87 -18.67 10.39
N ASP A 69 -4.32 -19.92 10.40
CA ASP A 69 -4.34 -20.78 9.22
C ASP A 69 -5.75 -20.76 8.61
N LEU A 70 -5.89 -20.10 7.48
CA LEU A 70 -7.10 -19.91 6.68
C LEU A 70 -6.92 -20.50 5.27
N ALA A 71 -5.97 -21.44 5.10
CA ALA A 71 -5.69 -22.04 3.80
C ALA A 71 -6.97 -22.65 3.21
N ARG A 72 -7.27 -22.32 1.95
CA ARG A 72 -8.47 -22.78 1.22
C ARG A 72 -9.80 -22.46 1.91
N ALA A 73 -9.83 -21.52 2.85
CA ALA A 73 -11.08 -21.05 3.44
C ALA A 73 -11.93 -20.33 2.37
N ASP A 74 -13.25 -20.45 2.51
CA ASP A 74 -14.22 -19.70 1.72
C ASP A 74 -14.49 -18.36 2.41
N LEU A 75 -13.85 -17.29 1.94
CA LEU A 75 -13.99 -15.91 2.43
C LEU A 75 -14.74 -15.05 1.40
N PHE A 76 -15.54 -15.68 0.53
CA PHE A 76 -16.29 -14.97 -0.50
C PHE A 76 -17.15 -13.86 0.13
N GLY A 77 -16.94 -12.62 -0.29
CA GLY A 77 -17.71 -11.47 0.21
C GLY A 77 -17.54 -11.17 1.72
N ALA A 78 -16.54 -11.73 2.39
CA ALA A 78 -16.28 -11.47 3.80
C ALA A 78 -15.77 -10.03 4.03
N ASP A 79 -16.11 -9.44 5.17
CA ASP A 79 -15.61 -8.12 5.56
C ASP A 79 -14.39 -8.28 6.48
N LEU A 80 -13.21 -7.93 5.99
CA LEU A 80 -11.92 -7.96 6.70
C LEU A 80 -11.35 -6.54 6.87
N GLU A 81 -12.19 -5.50 6.82
CA GLU A 81 -11.73 -4.11 6.96
C GLU A 81 -10.92 -3.94 8.26
N GLY A 82 -9.68 -3.46 8.11
CA GLY A 82 -8.79 -3.22 9.24
C GLY A 82 -8.40 -4.45 10.05
N ALA A 83 -8.64 -5.68 9.55
CA ALA A 83 -8.23 -6.90 10.24
C ALA A 83 -6.70 -7.06 10.27
N GLU A 84 -6.18 -7.66 11.34
CA GLU A 84 -4.75 -7.96 11.53
C GLU A 84 -4.48 -9.41 11.10
N LEU A 85 -3.88 -9.60 9.93
CA LEU A 85 -3.58 -10.88 9.27
C LEU A 85 -2.07 -11.13 9.15
N THR A 86 -1.24 -10.43 9.94
CA THR A 86 0.22 -10.57 9.88
C THR A 86 0.63 -12.04 10.05
N SER A 87 1.45 -12.55 9.13
CA SER A 87 1.92 -13.94 9.08
C SER A 87 0.82 -15.01 8.96
N ALA A 88 -0.42 -14.65 8.64
CA ALA A 88 -1.50 -15.62 8.43
C ALA A 88 -1.31 -16.39 7.11
N ASN A 89 -1.88 -17.59 7.02
CA ASN A 89 -1.87 -18.41 5.81
C ASN A 89 -3.25 -18.43 5.15
N LEU A 90 -3.38 -17.77 4.00
CA LEU A 90 -4.57 -17.74 3.15
C LEU A 90 -4.31 -18.43 1.80
N SER A 91 -3.36 -19.37 1.74
CA SER A 91 -3.02 -20.07 0.49
C SER A 91 -4.26 -20.73 -0.11
N GLY A 92 -4.56 -20.42 -1.37
CA GLY A 92 -5.72 -20.95 -2.10
C GLY A 92 -7.09 -20.57 -1.54
N ALA A 93 -7.18 -19.58 -0.63
CA ALA A 93 -8.46 -19.09 -0.14
C ALA A 93 -9.27 -18.40 -1.24
N ASP A 94 -10.60 -18.46 -1.12
CA ASP A 94 -11.53 -17.73 -1.98
C ASP A 94 -11.84 -16.38 -1.34
N LEU A 95 -11.24 -15.31 -1.85
CA LEU A 95 -11.38 -13.93 -1.37
C LEU A 95 -12.17 -13.06 -2.35
N ARG A 96 -12.91 -13.68 -3.29
CA ARG A 96 -13.69 -12.95 -4.29
C ARG A 96 -14.72 -12.07 -3.59
N GLY A 97 -14.71 -10.77 -3.89
CA GLY A 97 -15.59 -9.78 -3.27
C GLY A 97 -15.30 -9.46 -1.80
N ALA A 98 -14.22 -9.97 -1.20
CA ALA A 98 -13.86 -9.65 0.17
C ALA A 98 -13.40 -8.19 0.32
N ASN A 99 -13.73 -7.57 1.44
CA ASN A 99 -13.27 -6.22 1.78
C ASN A 99 -12.02 -6.30 2.66
N LEU A 100 -10.85 -6.02 2.13
CA LEU A 100 -9.56 -5.97 2.84
C LEU A 100 -9.06 -4.52 2.98
N HIS A 101 -9.95 -3.53 2.89
CA HIS A 101 -9.57 -2.13 3.05
C HIS A 101 -8.81 -1.93 4.35
N ARG A 102 -7.59 -1.36 4.26
CA ARG A 102 -6.71 -1.10 5.42
C ARG A 102 -6.35 -2.30 6.30
N ALA A 103 -6.59 -3.53 5.85
CA ALA A 103 -6.14 -4.71 6.58
C ALA A 103 -4.60 -4.77 6.64
N THR A 104 -4.06 -5.28 7.74
CA THR A 104 -2.62 -5.50 7.92
C THR A 104 -2.28 -6.94 7.56
N LEU A 105 -1.66 -7.16 6.41
CA LEU A 105 -1.31 -8.46 5.81
C LEU A 105 0.21 -8.63 5.63
N ASN A 106 1.01 -8.06 6.52
CA ASN A 106 2.47 -8.20 6.43
C ASN A 106 2.87 -9.67 6.59
N ASP A 107 3.84 -10.13 5.80
CA ASP A 107 4.35 -11.53 5.84
C ASP A 107 3.26 -12.61 5.60
N VAL A 108 2.08 -12.23 5.10
CA VAL A 108 0.97 -13.15 4.84
C VAL A 108 1.31 -14.12 3.69
N ILE A 109 0.73 -15.31 3.69
CA ILE A 109 0.83 -16.27 2.59
C ILE A 109 -0.48 -16.31 1.81
N LEU A 110 -0.48 -15.83 0.57
CA LEU A 110 -1.63 -15.72 -0.34
C LEU A 110 -1.45 -16.51 -1.64
N ARG A 111 -0.56 -17.52 -1.64
CA ARG A 111 -0.24 -18.30 -2.85
C ARG A 111 -1.50 -18.89 -3.46
N GLY A 112 -1.76 -18.58 -4.73
CA GLY A 112 -2.90 -19.11 -5.47
C GLY A 112 -4.28 -18.67 -4.94
N ALA A 113 -4.37 -17.71 -4.03
CA ALA A 113 -5.64 -17.18 -3.55
C ALA A 113 -6.42 -16.48 -4.69
N ASP A 114 -7.75 -16.50 -4.62
CA ASP A 114 -8.63 -15.97 -5.67
C ASP A 114 -9.33 -14.70 -5.18
N PHE A 115 -8.97 -13.55 -5.75
CA PHE A 115 -9.53 -12.23 -5.44
C PHE A 115 -10.41 -11.66 -6.56
N ARG A 116 -10.56 -12.40 -7.67
CA ARG A 116 -11.30 -11.95 -8.85
C ARG A 116 -12.71 -11.50 -8.47
N SER A 117 -13.36 -10.73 -9.34
CA SER A 117 -14.76 -10.40 -9.13
C SER A 117 -15.61 -11.66 -8.95
N GLY A 118 -16.37 -11.68 -7.87
CA GLY A 118 -17.36 -12.70 -7.58
C GLY A 118 -18.72 -12.26 -8.08
N THR A 119 -19.45 -13.15 -8.77
CA THR A 119 -20.87 -12.94 -9.08
C THR A 119 -21.69 -13.82 -8.14
N LEU A 120 -22.55 -13.20 -7.32
CA LEU A 120 -23.64 -13.90 -6.66
C LEU A 120 -24.88 -13.81 -7.55
N SER A 121 -25.30 -14.95 -8.10
CA SER A 121 -26.64 -15.11 -8.67
C SER A 121 -27.58 -15.54 -7.54
N ASP A 122 -28.65 -14.79 -7.34
CA ASP A 122 -29.75 -15.26 -6.49
C ASP A 122 -30.60 -16.30 -7.25
N SER A 123 -31.54 -16.94 -6.54
CA SER A 123 -32.46 -17.94 -7.09
C SER A 123 -33.43 -17.38 -8.14
N SER A 124 -33.46 -16.06 -8.34
CA SER A 124 -34.25 -15.39 -9.39
C SER A 124 -33.45 -15.15 -10.68
N GLY A 125 -32.16 -15.49 -10.69
CA GLY A 125 -31.26 -15.22 -11.82
C GLY A 125 -30.87 -13.74 -11.93
N ALA A 126 -31.27 -12.91 -10.97
CA ALA A 126 -30.84 -11.52 -10.90
C ALA A 126 -29.41 -11.46 -10.34
N THR A 127 -28.48 -10.92 -11.11
CA THR A 127 -27.13 -10.65 -10.67
C THR A 127 -27.15 -9.55 -9.61
N LYS A 128 -26.83 -9.90 -8.36
CA LYS A 128 -26.61 -8.90 -7.31
C LYS A 128 -25.13 -8.92 -6.92
N ARG A 129 -24.46 -7.85 -7.36
CA ARG A 129 -23.09 -7.43 -7.03
C ARG A 129 -22.00 -8.23 -7.73
N ASP A 130 -21.43 -7.59 -8.76
CA ASP A 130 -20.04 -7.82 -9.14
C ASP A 130 -19.17 -7.16 -8.06
N GLY A 131 -18.80 -7.92 -7.03
CA GLY A 131 -17.88 -7.46 -6.01
C GLY A 131 -16.47 -7.89 -6.38
N ALA A 132 -15.63 -7.00 -6.90
CA ALA A 132 -14.20 -7.21 -6.89
C ALA A 132 -13.70 -7.18 -5.44
N ALA A 133 -12.67 -7.95 -5.10
CA ALA A 133 -12.03 -7.78 -3.80
C ALA A 133 -11.43 -6.37 -3.71
N VAL A 134 -11.55 -5.75 -2.54
CA VAL A 134 -11.05 -4.39 -2.27
C VAL A 134 -9.83 -4.51 -1.37
N LEU A 135 -8.65 -4.12 -1.86
CA LEU A 135 -7.40 -4.11 -1.09
C LEU A 135 -6.85 -2.68 -0.94
N THR A 136 -7.71 -1.68 -1.06
CA THR A 136 -7.27 -0.28 -0.99
C THR A 136 -6.61 -0.01 0.36
N GLU A 137 -5.41 0.56 0.31
CA GLU A 137 -4.59 0.88 1.49
C GLU A 137 -4.23 -0.32 2.39
N ALA A 138 -4.40 -1.55 1.90
CA ALA A 138 -3.95 -2.74 2.61
C ALA A 138 -2.42 -2.74 2.74
N ARG A 139 -1.92 -3.27 3.86
CA ARG A 139 -0.48 -3.41 4.11
C ARG A 139 -0.05 -4.84 3.79
N LEU A 140 0.68 -5.04 2.71
CA LEU A 140 1.10 -6.34 2.18
C LEU A 140 2.64 -6.43 2.13
N GLU A 141 3.34 -5.78 3.07
CA GLU A 141 4.80 -5.77 3.13
C GLU A 141 5.31 -7.22 3.29
N ARG A 142 6.21 -7.66 2.40
CA ARG A 142 6.72 -9.04 2.32
C ARG A 142 5.66 -10.14 2.17
N ALA A 143 4.45 -9.80 1.72
CA ALA A 143 3.41 -10.79 1.43
C ALA A 143 3.82 -11.74 0.30
N ILE A 144 3.40 -13.01 0.38
CA ILE A 144 3.65 -14.04 -0.65
C ILE A 144 2.38 -14.22 -1.49
N LEU A 145 2.31 -13.53 -2.64
CA LEU A 145 1.18 -13.51 -3.57
C LEU A 145 1.41 -14.36 -4.82
N CYS A 146 2.38 -15.29 -4.80
CA CYS A 146 2.73 -16.05 -6.00
C CYS A 146 1.50 -16.75 -6.61
N SER A 147 1.28 -16.54 -7.91
CA SER A 147 0.15 -17.11 -8.65
C SER A 147 -1.24 -16.78 -8.10
N ALA A 148 -1.36 -15.77 -7.22
CA ALA A 148 -2.65 -15.26 -6.79
C ALA A 148 -3.39 -14.64 -7.99
N LYS A 149 -4.73 -14.72 -7.97
CA LYS A 149 -5.60 -14.20 -9.03
C LYS A 149 -6.24 -12.90 -8.56
N LEU A 150 -5.69 -11.77 -8.97
CA LEU A 150 -6.16 -10.43 -8.58
C LEU A 150 -6.89 -9.70 -9.71
N THR A 151 -7.27 -10.39 -10.79
CA THR A 151 -7.84 -9.74 -11.98
C THR A 151 -8.97 -8.76 -11.61
N GLY A 152 -8.79 -7.47 -11.93
CA GLY A 152 -9.80 -6.43 -11.67
C GLY A 152 -9.86 -5.88 -10.24
N CYS A 153 -8.96 -6.28 -9.34
CA CYS A 153 -8.97 -5.80 -7.96
C CYS A 153 -8.56 -4.33 -7.83
N ASP A 154 -9.06 -3.67 -6.80
CA ASP A 154 -8.64 -2.33 -6.43
C ASP A 154 -7.60 -2.39 -5.31
N LEU A 155 -6.34 -2.12 -5.66
CA LEU A 155 -5.20 -2.05 -4.76
C LEU A 155 -4.75 -0.59 -4.54
N THR A 156 -5.59 0.41 -4.82
CA THR A 156 -5.19 1.83 -4.67
C THR A 156 -4.54 2.07 -3.30
N GLY A 157 -3.30 2.56 -3.31
CA GLY A 157 -2.56 2.88 -2.10
C GLY A 157 -2.07 1.69 -1.27
N ALA A 158 -2.20 0.46 -1.75
CA ALA A 158 -1.66 -0.70 -1.05
C ALA A 158 -0.13 -0.62 -0.92
N ASP A 159 0.40 -1.14 0.19
CA ASP A 159 1.84 -1.25 0.42
C ASP A 159 2.29 -2.67 0.07
N LEU A 160 2.95 -2.86 -1.07
CA LEU A 160 3.44 -4.14 -1.57
C LEU A 160 4.97 -4.22 -1.49
N MET A 161 5.60 -3.46 -0.58
CA MET A 161 7.04 -3.43 -0.44
C MET A 161 7.62 -4.82 -0.17
N ASP A 162 8.63 -5.20 -0.94
CA ASP A 162 9.29 -6.53 -0.90
C ASP A 162 8.32 -7.74 -1.01
N ALA A 163 7.09 -7.54 -1.51
CA ALA A 163 6.14 -8.63 -1.74
C ALA A 163 6.57 -9.53 -2.91
N ASP A 164 6.22 -10.82 -2.82
CA ASP A 164 6.45 -11.79 -3.89
C ASP A 164 5.20 -11.97 -4.75
N LEU A 165 5.15 -11.31 -5.91
CA LEU A 165 4.05 -11.34 -6.88
C LEU A 165 4.36 -12.28 -8.07
N ALA A 166 5.34 -13.18 -7.94
CA ALA A 166 5.75 -14.04 -9.05
C ALA A 166 4.57 -14.83 -9.65
N GLY A 167 4.33 -14.66 -10.95
CA GLY A 167 3.23 -15.31 -11.67
C GLY A 167 1.82 -14.88 -11.23
N ALA A 168 1.67 -13.84 -10.41
CA ALA A 168 0.35 -13.33 -10.02
C ALA A 168 -0.37 -12.70 -11.24
N ASP A 169 -1.69 -12.85 -11.30
CA ASP A 169 -2.49 -12.16 -12.30
C ASP A 169 -3.04 -10.85 -11.73
N LEU A 170 -2.39 -9.74 -12.08
CA LEU A 170 -2.79 -8.37 -11.73
C LEU A 170 -3.57 -7.69 -12.87
N SER A 171 -3.94 -8.42 -13.93
CA SER A 171 -4.57 -7.83 -15.10
C SER A 171 -5.82 -7.02 -14.72
N LYS A 172 -5.99 -5.85 -15.32
CA LYS A 172 -7.13 -4.93 -15.07
C LYS A 172 -7.24 -4.40 -13.63
N CYS A 173 -6.21 -4.55 -12.78
CA CYS A 173 -6.21 -3.96 -11.45
C CYS A 173 -6.16 -2.43 -11.49
N VAL A 174 -6.61 -1.80 -10.41
CA VAL A 174 -6.32 -0.38 -10.10
C VAL A 174 -5.23 -0.34 -9.03
N MET A 175 -4.05 0.18 -9.38
CA MET A 175 -2.86 0.20 -8.52
C MET A 175 -2.29 1.62 -8.36
N LEU A 176 -3.15 2.63 -8.36
CA LEU A 176 -2.75 4.03 -8.18
C LEU A 176 -2.13 4.24 -6.80
N GLY A 177 -0.96 4.88 -6.74
CA GLY A 177 -0.28 5.19 -5.47
C GLY A 177 0.18 3.97 -4.65
N VAL A 178 0.26 2.79 -5.26
CA VAL A 178 0.84 1.58 -4.63
C VAL A 178 2.33 1.77 -4.35
N ASP A 179 2.87 1.16 -3.30
CA ASP A 179 4.33 1.03 -3.13
C ASP A 179 4.79 -0.37 -3.57
N LEU A 180 5.50 -0.46 -4.69
CA LEU A 180 6.09 -1.71 -5.21
C LEU A 180 7.58 -1.84 -4.91
N THR A 181 8.15 -1.00 -4.05
CA THR A 181 9.60 -0.97 -3.81
C THR A 181 10.10 -2.36 -3.44
N GLY A 182 10.98 -2.92 -4.27
CA GLY A 182 11.62 -4.21 -4.01
C GLY A 182 10.76 -5.45 -4.24
N ALA A 183 9.49 -5.29 -4.63
CA ALA A 183 8.58 -6.40 -4.94
C ALA A 183 9.08 -7.24 -6.13
N ASN A 184 8.85 -8.55 -6.10
CA ASN A 184 9.19 -9.46 -7.19
C ASN A 184 8.01 -9.62 -8.16
N LEU A 185 8.13 -9.13 -9.39
CA LEU A 185 7.09 -9.19 -10.42
C LEU A 185 7.37 -10.23 -11.52
N LEU A 186 8.29 -11.18 -11.28
CA LEU A 186 8.68 -12.16 -12.30
C LEU A 186 7.46 -12.94 -12.82
N GLY A 187 7.16 -12.78 -14.10
CA GLY A 187 6.04 -13.45 -14.76
C GLY A 187 4.65 -12.98 -14.31
N ALA A 188 4.55 -11.88 -13.55
CA ALA A 188 3.27 -11.29 -13.21
C ALA A 188 2.56 -10.75 -14.47
N GLN A 189 1.25 -10.94 -14.55
CA GLN A 189 0.43 -10.45 -15.66
C GLN A 189 -0.13 -9.08 -15.31
N LEU A 190 0.14 -8.07 -16.14
CA LEU A 190 -0.25 -6.68 -15.88
C LEU A 190 -1.16 -6.12 -16.98
N ALA A 191 -1.73 -6.97 -17.84
CA ALA A 191 -2.52 -6.53 -18.98
C ALA A 191 -3.73 -5.68 -18.55
N GLY A 192 -3.80 -4.44 -19.04
CA GLY A 192 -4.87 -3.50 -18.71
C GLY A 192 -4.83 -2.96 -17.28
N THR A 193 -3.73 -3.18 -16.54
CA THR A 193 -3.56 -2.70 -15.17
C THR A 193 -3.30 -1.21 -15.16
N MET A 194 -3.95 -0.49 -14.27
CA MET A 194 -3.78 0.93 -14.10
C MET A 194 -2.75 1.20 -13.00
N ILE A 195 -1.56 1.67 -13.39
CA ILE A 195 -0.47 1.96 -12.45
C ILE A 195 0.41 3.09 -13.00
N ASP A 196 0.97 3.90 -12.11
CA ASP A 196 1.92 4.95 -12.49
C ASP A 196 3.25 4.32 -12.93
N SER A 197 3.74 4.72 -14.10
CA SER A 197 4.98 4.16 -14.69
C SER A 197 6.21 4.37 -13.81
N GLU A 198 6.29 5.51 -13.11
CA GLU A 198 7.37 5.78 -12.15
C GLU A 198 7.34 4.80 -10.97
N ILE A 199 6.15 4.48 -10.45
CA ILE A 199 5.98 3.52 -9.36
C ILE A 199 6.39 2.12 -9.82
N LEU A 200 5.98 1.73 -11.03
CA LEU A 200 6.31 0.43 -11.62
C LEU A 200 7.83 0.20 -11.70
N SER A 201 8.60 1.24 -12.03
CA SER A 201 10.08 1.17 -12.09
C SER A 201 10.75 0.80 -10.76
N ARG A 202 10.03 0.91 -9.63
CA ARG A 202 10.54 0.57 -8.28
C ARG A 202 10.39 -0.93 -7.95
N GLY A 203 9.61 -1.67 -8.75
CA GLY A 203 9.52 -3.13 -8.68
C GLY A 203 10.78 -3.81 -9.24
N LYS A 204 11.06 -5.04 -8.78
CA LYS A 204 12.13 -5.89 -9.32
C LYS A 204 11.55 -6.93 -10.27
N HIS A 205 12.38 -7.40 -11.21
CA HIS A 205 12.02 -8.45 -12.17
C HIS A 205 10.72 -8.13 -12.94
N LEU A 206 10.64 -6.91 -13.48
CA LEU A 206 9.51 -6.48 -14.29
C LEU A 206 9.35 -7.39 -15.53
N PRO A 207 8.11 -7.69 -15.94
CA PRO A 207 7.86 -8.38 -17.21
C PRO A 207 8.41 -7.58 -18.40
N ASP A 208 8.87 -8.29 -19.44
CA ASP A 208 9.28 -7.64 -20.68
C ASP A 208 8.11 -6.86 -21.32
N GLY A 209 8.37 -5.64 -21.76
CA GLY A 209 7.34 -4.78 -22.38
C GLY A 209 6.26 -4.31 -21.41
N VAL A 210 6.46 -4.39 -20.09
CA VAL A 210 5.42 -4.05 -19.10
C VAL A 210 4.77 -2.67 -19.30
N THR A 211 5.52 -1.67 -19.78
CA THR A 211 5.01 -0.32 -20.03
C THR A 211 3.98 -0.25 -21.15
N THR A 212 3.94 -1.20 -22.08
CA THR A 212 2.91 -1.27 -23.13
C THR A 212 1.69 -2.09 -22.72
N MET A 213 1.80 -2.84 -21.61
CA MET A 213 0.72 -3.68 -21.09
C MET A 213 -0.16 -2.96 -20.07
N ILE A 214 0.32 -1.85 -19.48
CA ILE A 214 -0.44 -1.04 -18.54
C ILE A 214 -1.51 -0.22 -19.26
N ALA A 215 -2.71 -0.14 -18.68
CA ALA A 215 -3.75 0.75 -19.15
C ALA A 215 -3.55 2.15 -18.58
N SER A 216 -3.78 3.17 -19.41
CA SER A 216 -4.11 4.49 -18.90
C SER A 216 -5.36 4.39 -18.01
N PRO A 217 -5.43 5.18 -16.93
CA PRO A 217 -6.64 5.25 -16.14
C PRO A 217 -7.89 5.51 -16.99
N SER A 218 -8.81 4.55 -17.07
CA SER A 218 -10.14 4.78 -17.62
C SER A 218 -10.92 5.59 -16.59
N ARG A 219 -10.88 6.91 -16.73
CA ARG A 219 -11.64 7.82 -15.89
C ARG A 219 -12.93 8.19 -16.58
N ARG A 220 -14.01 8.29 -15.81
CA ARG A 220 -15.25 8.86 -16.33
C ARG A 220 -15.00 10.35 -16.57
N ARG A 221 -15.00 10.77 -17.84
CA ARG A 221 -14.97 12.20 -18.18
C ARG A 221 -16.29 12.84 -17.76
N ILE A 222 -16.24 13.87 -16.94
CA ILE A 222 -17.39 14.65 -16.48
C ILE A 222 -17.36 16.01 -17.19
N PRO A 223 -18.30 16.27 -18.12
CA PRO A 223 -18.39 17.56 -18.79
C PRO A 223 -18.69 18.69 -17.81
N THR A 224 -18.24 19.91 -18.12
CA THR A 224 -18.46 21.11 -17.31
C THR A 224 -19.92 21.31 -16.87
N ALA A 225 -20.87 21.11 -17.78
CA ALA A 225 -22.29 21.31 -17.48
C ALA A 225 -22.82 20.30 -16.46
N GLU A 226 -22.39 19.04 -16.57
CA GLU A 226 -22.74 18.00 -15.61
C GLU A 226 -22.12 18.32 -14.24
N LEU A 227 -20.82 18.67 -14.22
CA LEU A 227 -20.12 19.02 -13.00
C LEU A 227 -20.76 20.22 -12.28
N SER A 228 -21.16 21.27 -13.03
CA SER A 228 -21.85 22.43 -12.45
C SER A 228 -23.14 22.02 -11.75
N ALA A 229 -23.97 21.19 -12.39
CA ALA A 229 -25.22 20.71 -11.79
C ALA A 229 -24.96 19.85 -10.54
N MET A 230 -23.90 19.03 -10.54
CA MET A 230 -23.51 18.25 -9.37
C MET A 230 -23.03 19.15 -8.22
N ILE A 231 -22.32 20.23 -8.52
CA ILE A 231 -21.88 21.21 -7.50
C ILE A 231 -23.07 21.98 -6.94
N ASP A 232 -24.02 22.43 -7.77
CA ASP A 232 -25.23 23.11 -7.30
C ASP A 232 -26.06 22.20 -6.37
N ALA A 233 -26.17 20.90 -6.72
CA ALA A 233 -26.80 19.91 -5.85
C ALA A 233 -26.01 19.67 -4.55
N HIS A 234 -24.68 19.78 -4.58
CA HIS A 234 -23.83 19.64 -3.39
C HIS A 234 -23.93 20.82 -2.45
N GLU A 235 -23.99 22.04 -2.96
CA GLU A 235 -24.17 23.23 -2.14
C GLU A 235 -25.54 23.22 -1.46
N GLN A 236 -26.60 22.83 -2.17
CA GLN A 236 -27.91 22.60 -1.56
C GLN A 236 -27.87 21.52 -0.46
N TRP A 237 -27.07 20.48 -0.66
CA TRP A 237 -26.84 19.45 0.35
C TRP A 237 -26.14 19.99 1.60
N ILE A 238 -25.15 20.87 1.46
CA ILE A 238 -24.51 21.53 2.60
C ILE A 238 -25.51 22.45 3.33
N GLU A 239 -26.18 23.34 2.59
CA GLU A 239 -27.09 24.35 3.13
C GLU A 239 -28.24 23.76 3.93
N THR A 240 -28.70 22.57 3.53
CA THR A 240 -29.83 21.88 4.17
C THR A 240 -29.41 20.83 5.18
N GLY A 241 -28.12 20.71 5.50
CA GLY A 241 -27.62 19.66 6.39
C GLY A 241 -27.89 18.25 5.86
N GLY A 242 -27.97 18.10 4.53
CA GLY A 242 -28.17 16.85 3.82
C GLY A 242 -29.61 16.49 3.47
N ALA A 243 -30.59 17.36 3.74
CA ALA A 243 -32.00 17.08 3.48
C ALA A 243 -32.39 17.20 1.99
N LYS A 244 -31.68 18.01 1.21
CA LYS A 244 -31.90 18.21 -0.24
C LYS A 244 -30.59 18.13 -1.00
N GLY A 245 -30.65 17.99 -2.32
CA GLY A 245 -29.45 17.87 -3.15
C GLY A 245 -28.71 16.54 -2.94
N ALA A 246 -27.46 16.49 -3.35
CA ALA A 246 -26.61 15.30 -3.21
C ALA A 246 -25.16 15.72 -2.96
N ARG A 247 -24.46 15.02 -2.05
CA ARG A 247 -23.04 15.28 -1.85
C ARG A 247 -22.26 15.02 -3.14
N LEU A 248 -21.33 15.91 -3.48
CA LEU A 248 -20.40 15.69 -4.57
C LEU A 248 -19.55 14.45 -4.26
N ASP A 249 -19.75 13.39 -5.04
CA ASP A 249 -19.03 12.12 -4.92
C ASP A 249 -18.50 11.72 -6.30
N LEU A 250 -17.26 12.11 -6.55
CA LEU A 250 -16.48 11.82 -7.74
C LEU A 250 -15.33 10.92 -7.32
N ASP A 251 -15.33 9.72 -7.84
CA ASP A 251 -14.22 8.79 -7.71
C ASP A 251 -13.83 8.33 -9.11
N MET A 252 -12.53 8.28 -9.39
CA MET A 252 -12.03 7.89 -10.72
C MET A 252 -12.60 8.77 -11.86
N ALA A 253 -12.88 10.04 -11.59
CA ALA A 253 -13.40 10.99 -12.58
C ALA A 253 -12.30 11.84 -13.21
N GLU A 254 -12.46 12.22 -14.47
CA GLU A 254 -11.64 13.22 -15.14
C GLU A 254 -12.53 14.42 -15.41
N LEU A 255 -12.16 15.58 -14.89
CA LEU A 255 -12.95 16.79 -15.06
C LEU A 255 -12.39 17.58 -16.24
N ASP A 256 -13.28 18.11 -17.06
CA ASP A 256 -12.87 19.10 -18.06
C ASP A 256 -12.25 20.32 -17.38
N PRO A 257 -11.24 20.98 -17.99
CA PRO A 257 -10.66 22.20 -17.46
C PRO A 257 -11.77 23.19 -17.12
N LEU A 258 -11.86 23.54 -15.84
CA LEU A 258 -12.91 24.39 -15.32
C LEU A 258 -12.32 25.35 -14.31
N VAL A 259 -12.74 26.61 -14.44
CA VAL A 259 -12.53 27.65 -13.44
C VAL A 259 -13.71 27.61 -12.48
N LEU A 260 -13.44 27.20 -11.25
CA LEU A 260 -14.38 27.19 -10.13
C LEU A 260 -13.79 28.03 -9.02
N HIS A 261 -14.31 29.22 -8.79
CA HIS A 261 -13.86 30.08 -7.68
C HIS A 261 -14.94 30.25 -6.63
N GLY A 262 -14.54 30.27 -5.36
CA GLY A 262 -15.42 30.68 -4.25
C GLY A 262 -16.59 29.75 -3.94
N ARG A 263 -16.58 28.50 -4.41
CA ARG A 263 -17.63 27.50 -4.19
C ARG A 263 -17.47 26.78 -2.86
N ASN A 264 -18.57 26.25 -2.33
CA ASN A 264 -18.56 25.47 -1.09
C ASN A 264 -18.61 23.97 -1.40
N LEU A 265 -17.45 23.32 -1.32
CA LEU A 265 -17.22 21.91 -1.62
C LEU A 265 -16.84 21.11 -0.36
N ALA A 266 -17.29 21.58 0.81
CA ALA A 266 -16.94 20.97 2.08
C ALA A 266 -17.45 19.52 2.17
N GLY A 267 -16.55 18.60 2.50
CA GLY A 267 -16.84 17.17 2.60
C GLY A 267 -17.04 16.45 1.26
N ALA A 268 -16.80 17.12 0.12
CA ALA A 268 -16.82 16.48 -1.20
C ALA A 268 -15.85 15.29 -1.27
N ARG A 269 -16.21 14.25 -2.00
CA ARG A 269 -15.32 13.13 -2.34
C ARG A 269 -14.87 13.31 -3.78
N LEU A 270 -13.57 13.41 -3.97
CA LEU A 270 -12.88 13.72 -5.21
C LEU A 270 -11.66 12.81 -5.33
N ARG A 271 -11.84 11.50 -5.09
CA ARG A 271 -10.75 10.53 -4.97
C ARG A 271 -10.30 10.07 -6.35
N ARG A 272 -8.99 9.86 -6.53
CA ARG A 272 -8.41 9.34 -7.78
C ARG A 272 -8.81 10.12 -9.04
N CYS A 273 -9.23 11.38 -8.84
CA CYS A 273 -9.67 12.25 -9.91
C CYS A 273 -8.48 12.78 -10.70
N ARG A 274 -8.70 13.15 -11.95
CA ARG A 274 -7.79 14.00 -12.71
C ARG A 274 -8.36 15.42 -12.72
N LEU A 275 -7.60 16.31 -12.11
CA LEU A 275 -7.88 17.74 -11.86
C LEU A 275 -6.68 18.59 -12.30
N THR A 276 -5.89 18.10 -13.25
CA THR A 276 -4.69 18.74 -13.76
C THR A 276 -5.00 20.13 -14.30
N ALA A 277 -4.23 21.14 -13.87
CA ALA A 277 -4.40 22.55 -14.24
C ALA A 277 -5.81 23.12 -14.00
N ALA A 278 -6.60 22.48 -13.12
CA ALA A 278 -7.91 22.99 -12.76
C ALA A 278 -7.76 24.26 -11.90
N ASP A 279 -8.55 25.29 -12.20
CA ASP A 279 -8.49 26.55 -11.45
C ASP A 279 -9.58 26.57 -10.38
N TRP A 280 -9.17 26.23 -9.16
CA TRP A 280 -10.03 26.00 -8.00
C TRP A 280 -9.68 26.94 -6.84
N ALA A 281 -9.23 28.16 -7.15
CA ALA A 281 -8.91 29.18 -6.16
C ALA A 281 -10.10 29.57 -5.28
N ASP A 282 -9.81 30.01 -4.07
CA ASP A 282 -10.77 30.54 -3.08
C ASP A 282 -11.94 29.60 -2.71
N ASN A 283 -11.85 28.31 -3.03
CA ASN A 283 -12.89 27.35 -2.71
C ASN A 283 -12.81 26.87 -1.27
N ARG A 284 -13.97 26.51 -0.71
CA ARG A 284 -14.06 25.86 0.60
C ARG A 284 -14.13 24.34 0.43
N LEU A 285 -13.03 23.66 0.67
CA LEU A 285 -12.83 22.21 0.54
C LEU A 285 -12.59 21.55 1.92
N GLU A 286 -13.09 22.17 2.99
CA GLU A 286 -12.93 21.65 4.34
C GLU A 286 -13.42 20.20 4.43
N MET A 287 -12.61 19.32 5.04
CA MET A 287 -12.93 17.90 5.20
C MET A 287 -13.17 17.13 3.89
N ALA A 288 -12.83 17.69 2.72
CA ALA A 288 -12.94 17.00 1.44
C ALA A 288 -11.89 15.87 1.32
N ASP A 289 -12.19 14.87 0.48
CA ASP A 289 -11.28 13.77 0.19
C ASP A 289 -10.77 13.83 -1.26
N LEU A 290 -9.53 14.28 -1.42
CA LEU A 290 -8.81 14.37 -2.69
C LEU A 290 -7.70 13.31 -2.79
N SER A 291 -7.80 12.22 -2.02
CA SER A 291 -6.74 11.22 -1.94
C SER A 291 -6.50 10.57 -3.31
N TYR A 292 -5.22 10.38 -3.66
CA TYR A 292 -4.75 9.78 -4.92
C TYR A 292 -5.14 10.56 -6.19
N SER A 293 -5.64 11.79 -6.06
CA SER A 293 -6.02 12.62 -7.20
C SER A 293 -4.79 13.30 -7.82
N ASP A 294 -4.85 13.47 -9.13
CA ASP A 294 -3.87 14.22 -9.89
C ASP A 294 -4.31 15.68 -9.99
N LEU A 295 -3.65 16.53 -9.22
CA LEU A 295 -3.81 17.98 -9.10
C LEU A 295 -2.56 18.71 -9.64
N THR A 296 -1.82 18.07 -10.55
CA THR A 296 -0.63 18.68 -11.16
C THR A 296 -0.98 20.04 -11.77
N GLU A 297 -0.23 21.08 -11.43
CA GLU A 297 -0.44 22.47 -11.88
C GLU A 297 -1.82 23.06 -11.54
N ALA A 298 -2.61 22.42 -10.67
CA ALA A 298 -3.90 22.96 -10.25
C ALA A 298 -3.72 24.25 -9.42
N VAL A 299 -4.66 25.18 -9.53
CA VAL A 299 -4.69 26.42 -8.75
C VAL A 299 -5.65 26.25 -7.58
N LEU A 300 -5.13 26.33 -6.37
CA LEU A 300 -5.88 26.22 -5.11
C LEU A 300 -5.53 27.39 -4.18
N ASP A 301 -5.04 28.50 -4.74
CA ASP A 301 -4.68 29.70 -4.01
C ASP A 301 -5.85 30.20 -3.16
N GLY A 302 -5.58 30.60 -1.92
CA GLY A 302 -6.58 31.10 -0.98
C GLY A 302 -7.63 30.09 -0.51
N SER A 303 -7.66 28.87 -1.05
CA SER A 303 -8.66 27.87 -0.71
C SER A 303 -8.54 27.36 0.73
N VAL A 304 -9.66 26.94 1.30
CA VAL A 304 -9.74 26.40 2.66
C VAL A 304 -9.89 24.88 2.60
N LEU A 305 -8.82 24.17 2.91
CA LEU A 305 -8.71 22.70 2.96
C LEU A 305 -8.53 22.18 4.40
N SER A 306 -9.03 22.91 5.39
CA SER A 306 -8.90 22.50 6.80
C SER A 306 -9.52 21.11 7.02
N GLY A 307 -8.72 20.20 7.60
CA GLY A 307 -9.12 18.80 7.79
C GLY A 307 -9.34 17.96 6.53
N ALA A 308 -9.02 18.47 5.33
CA ALA A 308 -9.12 17.70 4.08
C ALA A 308 -8.03 16.62 4.00
N THR A 309 -8.26 15.58 3.21
CA THR A 309 -7.25 14.56 2.90
C THR A 309 -6.79 14.69 1.45
N LEU A 310 -5.49 14.85 1.27
CA LEU A 310 -4.76 14.87 0.00
C LEU A 310 -3.71 13.74 0.00
N ARG A 311 -3.99 12.64 0.68
CA ARG A 311 -3.05 11.53 0.81
C ARG A 311 -2.64 11.03 -0.56
N ARG A 312 -1.33 11.00 -0.80
CA ARG A 312 -0.73 10.59 -2.07
C ARG A 312 -1.34 11.28 -3.30
N ALA A 313 -1.92 12.46 -3.12
CA ALA A 313 -2.30 13.30 -4.25
C ALA A 313 -1.04 13.83 -4.95
N ASN A 314 -1.10 13.98 -6.26
CA ASN A 314 -0.04 14.63 -7.02
C ASN A 314 -0.35 16.11 -7.18
N LEU A 315 0.39 16.96 -6.49
CA LEU A 315 0.29 18.43 -6.47
C LEU A 315 1.54 19.05 -7.11
N SER A 316 2.22 18.33 -8.01
CA SER A 316 3.44 18.83 -8.64
C SER A 316 3.15 20.12 -9.41
N GLY A 317 3.92 21.18 -9.16
CA GLY A 317 3.72 22.50 -9.76
C GLY A 317 2.41 23.21 -9.39
N ALA A 318 1.61 22.67 -8.46
CA ALA A 318 0.34 23.28 -8.07
C ALA A 318 0.56 24.64 -7.36
N HIS A 319 -0.38 25.56 -7.56
CA HIS A 319 -0.42 26.82 -6.83
C HIS A 319 -1.28 26.63 -5.56
N LEU A 320 -0.66 26.85 -4.41
CA LEU A 320 -1.22 26.64 -3.07
C LEU A 320 -0.93 27.87 -2.20
N ALA A 321 -0.79 29.05 -2.81
CA ALA A 321 -0.42 30.26 -2.11
C ALA A 321 -1.56 30.66 -1.15
N GLY A 322 -1.23 30.89 0.12
CA GLY A 322 -2.20 31.26 1.16
C GLY A 322 -3.22 30.18 1.51
N VAL A 323 -3.06 28.94 1.03
CA VAL A 323 -4.01 27.86 1.31
C VAL A 323 -4.09 27.54 2.81
N ASP A 324 -5.29 27.28 3.32
CA ASP A 324 -5.51 26.85 4.70
C ASP A 324 -5.65 25.33 4.80
N LEU A 325 -4.62 24.67 5.29
CA LEU A 325 -4.55 23.23 5.57
C LEU A 325 -4.44 22.97 7.08
N THR A 326 -5.06 23.81 7.90
CA THR A 326 -5.04 23.64 9.36
C THR A 326 -5.80 22.39 9.80
N ALA A 327 -5.43 21.92 10.99
CA ALA A 327 -6.23 20.94 11.68
C ALA A 327 -7.57 21.55 12.14
N LYS A 328 -8.68 20.88 11.79
CA LYS A 328 -10.02 21.27 12.19
C LYS A 328 -10.36 20.68 13.55
N THR A 329 -10.84 21.49 14.47
CA THR A 329 -11.30 21.01 15.78
C THR A 329 -12.74 20.53 15.67
N LEU A 330 -12.97 19.25 15.94
CA LEU A 330 -14.29 18.64 15.97
C LEU A 330 -14.92 18.77 17.36
N SER A 331 -16.21 18.42 17.45
CA SER A 331 -16.92 18.33 18.73
C SER A 331 -16.18 17.41 19.71
N GLY A 332 -16.13 17.84 20.98
CA GLY A 332 -15.35 17.15 22.02
C GLY A 332 -13.84 17.43 21.99
N GLY A 333 -13.38 18.47 21.27
CA GLY A 333 -11.98 18.92 21.28
C GLY A 333 -11.02 18.03 20.49
N ARG A 334 -11.56 17.09 19.69
CA ARG A 334 -10.74 16.19 18.86
C ARG A 334 -10.19 16.96 17.67
N SER A 335 -8.87 16.96 17.51
CA SER A 335 -8.22 17.52 16.32
C SER A 335 -8.37 16.59 15.12
N TRP A 336 -8.74 17.15 13.98
CA TRP A 336 -8.81 16.48 12.69
C TRP A 336 -7.87 17.16 11.69
N PRO A 337 -6.63 16.66 11.54
CA PRO A 337 -5.60 17.32 10.74
C PRO A 337 -5.90 17.22 9.23
N ALA A 338 -5.49 18.24 8.46
CA ALA A 338 -5.34 18.04 7.02
C ALA A 338 -4.25 16.99 6.76
N ASN A 339 -4.48 16.08 5.83
CA ASN A 339 -3.63 14.90 5.64
C ASN A 339 -3.02 14.82 4.24
N LEU A 340 -1.75 15.17 4.14
CA LEU A 340 -0.92 15.09 2.94
C LEU A 340 0.11 13.93 3.03
N ASP A 341 -0.17 12.88 3.80
CA ASP A 341 0.72 11.71 3.89
C ASP A 341 1.01 11.14 2.49
N GLY A 342 2.30 11.11 2.13
CA GLY A 342 2.79 10.65 0.83
C GLY A 342 2.43 11.52 -0.37
N ALA A 343 1.87 12.72 -0.19
CA ALA A 343 1.55 13.63 -1.30
C ALA A 343 2.81 14.09 -2.04
N ILE A 344 2.71 14.32 -3.35
CA ILE A 344 3.82 14.78 -4.19
C ILE A 344 3.62 16.28 -4.43
N LEU A 345 4.42 17.13 -3.81
CA LEU A 345 4.36 18.60 -3.91
C LEU A 345 5.59 19.17 -4.65
N ARG A 346 6.11 18.45 -5.64
CA ARG A 346 7.35 18.87 -6.32
C ARG A 346 7.14 20.19 -7.05
N GLY A 347 7.96 21.19 -6.75
CA GLY A 347 7.84 22.51 -7.38
C GLY A 347 6.54 23.27 -7.06
N ALA A 348 5.71 22.79 -6.13
CA ALA A 348 4.47 23.46 -5.76
C ALA A 348 4.75 24.80 -5.06
N ASP A 349 3.90 25.80 -5.31
CA ASP A 349 3.99 27.09 -4.62
C ASP A 349 3.12 27.08 -3.35
N LEU A 350 3.74 26.93 -2.19
CA LEU A 350 3.08 26.99 -0.88
C LEU A 350 3.24 28.36 -0.23
N THR A 351 3.55 29.43 -0.96
CA THR A 351 3.83 30.73 -0.36
C THR A 351 2.72 31.17 0.60
N ASN A 352 3.06 31.46 1.85
CA ASN A 352 2.12 31.82 2.93
C ASN A 352 1.04 30.77 3.27
N ALA A 353 1.19 29.52 2.83
CA ALA A 353 0.28 28.44 3.20
C ALA A 353 0.28 28.16 4.71
N ILE A 354 -0.86 27.73 5.24
CA ILE A 354 -1.04 27.41 6.66
C ILE A 354 -1.19 25.89 6.82
N LEU A 355 -0.13 25.23 7.26
CA LEU A 355 -0.07 23.77 7.47
C LEU A 355 -0.09 23.42 8.98
N SER A 356 -0.65 24.27 9.83
CA SER A 356 -0.57 24.06 11.28
C SER A 356 -1.31 22.79 11.71
N GLY A 357 -0.58 21.85 12.31
CA GLY A 357 -1.10 20.54 12.71
C GLY A 357 -1.34 19.56 11.56
N ALA A 358 -0.97 19.91 10.32
CA ALA A 358 -1.14 19.02 9.16
C ALA A 358 -0.21 17.81 9.21
N ILE A 359 -0.60 16.70 8.57
CA ILE A 359 0.23 15.50 8.40
C ILE A 359 0.88 15.57 7.02
N LEU A 360 2.21 15.61 6.95
CA LEU A 360 3.01 15.61 5.73
C LEU A 360 4.04 14.47 5.72
N ARG A 361 3.74 13.38 6.43
CA ARG A 361 4.62 12.22 6.51
C ARG A 361 4.92 11.69 5.11
N LYS A 362 6.19 11.41 4.82
CA LYS A 362 6.65 10.92 3.51
C LYS A 362 6.26 11.80 2.29
N ALA A 363 5.75 13.02 2.50
CA ALA A 363 5.43 13.93 1.42
C ALA A 363 6.69 14.34 0.65
N ASP A 364 6.58 14.53 -0.66
CA ASP A 364 7.69 14.94 -1.51
C ASP A 364 7.64 16.45 -1.79
N LEU A 365 8.40 17.26 -1.04
CA LEU A 365 8.43 18.72 -1.20
C LEU A 365 9.62 19.20 -2.05
N ALA A 366 10.23 18.33 -2.86
CA ALA A 366 11.42 18.71 -3.64
C ALA A 366 11.12 19.88 -4.58
N GLY A 367 11.86 20.98 -4.43
CA GLY A 367 11.69 22.19 -5.23
C GLY A 367 10.47 23.05 -4.89
N ALA A 368 9.66 22.66 -3.89
CA ALA A 368 8.51 23.47 -3.47
C ALA A 368 8.94 24.84 -2.92
N ILE A 369 8.16 25.88 -3.23
CA ILE A 369 8.34 27.22 -2.67
C ILE A 369 7.62 27.27 -1.33
N VAL A 370 8.37 27.40 -0.24
CA VAL A 370 7.83 27.34 1.14
C VAL A 370 7.99 28.65 1.91
N THR A 371 8.10 29.77 1.18
CA THR A 371 8.27 31.10 1.77
C THR A 371 7.04 31.47 2.61
N GLY A 372 7.24 31.86 3.86
CA GLY A 372 6.15 32.30 4.74
C GLY A 372 5.19 31.19 5.22
N VAL A 373 5.49 29.91 4.93
CA VAL A 373 4.63 28.80 5.33
C VAL A 373 4.60 28.63 6.86
N ASN A 374 3.40 28.49 7.42
CA ASN A 374 3.22 28.17 8.83
C ASN A 374 3.04 26.65 9.03
N MET A 375 4.12 25.96 9.44
CA MET A 375 4.13 24.52 9.72
C MET A 375 4.05 24.17 11.22
N ARG A 376 3.53 25.06 12.07
CA ARG A 376 3.50 24.82 13.52
C ARG A 376 2.75 23.53 13.85
N GLY A 377 3.43 22.57 14.50
CA GLY A 377 2.84 21.29 14.88
C GLY A 377 2.57 20.33 13.71
N ALA A 378 3.05 20.64 12.50
CA ALA A 378 2.94 19.73 11.37
C ALA A 378 3.83 18.50 11.55
N ASP A 379 3.34 17.33 11.14
CA ASP A 379 4.09 16.08 11.18
C ASP A 379 4.79 15.83 9.83
N LEU A 380 6.09 16.09 9.78
CA LEU A 380 6.93 15.95 8.58
C LEU A 380 7.73 14.64 8.56
N ALA A 381 7.34 13.62 9.33
CA ALA A 381 8.15 12.41 9.46
C ALA A 381 8.37 11.72 8.10
N GLY A 382 9.63 11.67 7.66
CA GLY A 382 10.02 11.05 6.40
C GLY A 382 9.77 11.91 5.15
N ALA A 383 9.29 13.16 5.27
CA ALA A 383 9.14 14.06 4.14
C ALA A 383 10.50 14.35 3.47
N THR A 384 10.51 14.52 2.15
CA THR A 384 11.66 15.14 1.46
C THR A 384 11.60 16.65 1.71
N ARG A 385 12.75 17.32 1.91
CA ARG A 385 12.75 18.78 2.09
C ARG A 385 12.89 19.45 0.72
N ALA A 386 12.35 20.67 0.60
CA ALA A 386 12.66 21.54 -0.53
C ALA A 386 14.20 21.70 -0.63
N GLY A 387 14.77 21.31 -1.78
CA GLY A 387 16.22 21.27 -2.02
C GLY A 387 16.91 19.91 -1.87
N ASP A 388 16.24 18.86 -1.36
CA ASP A 388 16.84 17.51 -1.16
C ASP A 388 16.97 16.65 -2.44
N GLY A 389 16.66 17.21 -3.62
CA GLY A 389 16.17 16.53 -4.84
C GLY A 389 16.95 15.31 -5.37
N ASP A 390 18.23 15.12 -5.01
CA ASP A 390 19.04 14.01 -5.55
C ASP A 390 19.53 12.99 -4.51
N ALA A 391 19.43 13.28 -3.21
CA ALA A 391 20.09 12.46 -2.18
C ALA A 391 19.22 11.33 -1.61
N LYS A 392 17.89 11.47 -1.61
CA LYS A 392 16.97 10.51 -0.95
C LYS A 392 16.55 9.33 -1.82
N GLN A 393 16.58 9.46 -3.16
CA GLN A 393 16.21 8.37 -4.08
C GLN A 393 17.20 7.18 -4.02
N ARG A 394 18.39 7.38 -3.45
CA ARG A 394 19.41 6.33 -3.22
C ARG A 394 19.23 5.54 -1.92
N ARG A 395 18.16 5.74 -1.14
CA ARG A 395 18.03 5.24 0.25
C ARG A 395 16.86 4.26 0.52
N ARG A 396 16.53 3.34 -0.40
CA ARG A 396 15.59 2.24 -0.11
C ARG A 396 16.12 0.84 -0.46
N LEU A 397 17.23 0.52 0.19
CA LEU A 397 17.50 -0.64 1.04
C LEU A 397 18.54 -0.04 2.00
N ARG A 398 18.45 -0.21 3.32
CA ARG A 398 19.49 0.35 4.20
C ARG A 398 20.75 -0.49 4.07
N ARG A 399 21.44 -0.22 2.97
CA ARG A 399 22.71 -0.74 2.47
C ARG A 399 23.79 -0.16 3.37
N PHE A 400 24.36 -0.98 4.25
CA PHE A 400 25.50 -0.61 5.06
C PHE A 400 26.72 -0.45 4.17
N VAL A 401 27.40 0.69 4.27
CA VAL A 401 28.68 0.96 3.58
C VAL A 401 29.85 0.71 4.54
N GLN A 402 29.58 0.67 5.85
CA GLN A 402 30.57 0.48 6.91
C GLN A 402 30.07 -0.54 7.94
N PRO A 403 30.94 -1.45 8.43
CA PRO A 403 32.29 -1.69 7.90
C PRO A 403 32.22 -2.30 6.48
N PRO A 404 33.20 -2.02 5.60
CA PRO A 404 33.31 -2.71 4.32
C PRO A 404 33.67 -4.17 4.58
N LEU A 405 33.03 -5.10 3.88
CA LEU A 405 33.33 -6.53 3.97
C LEU A 405 34.27 -6.93 2.83
N ALA A 406 35.26 -7.76 3.14
CA ALA A 406 36.03 -8.53 2.18
C ALA A 406 35.20 -9.76 1.77
N VAL A 407 35.15 -10.00 0.46
CA VAL A 407 34.40 -11.10 -0.13
C VAL A 407 35.33 -11.94 -0.98
N GLY A 408 35.58 -13.18 -0.56
CA GLY A 408 36.33 -14.17 -1.33
C GLY A 408 35.40 -15.10 -2.11
N SER A 409 35.79 -15.49 -3.31
CA SER A 409 35.10 -16.50 -4.12
C SER A 409 36.08 -17.25 -5.01
N ARG A 410 35.64 -18.32 -5.68
CA ARG A 410 36.43 -18.99 -6.74
C ARG A 410 36.77 -18.07 -7.92
N LYS A 411 36.05 -16.97 -8.07
CA LYS A 411 36.19 -15.98 -9.16
C LYS A 411 37.07 -14.79 -8.75
N GLY A 412 37.67 -14.82 -7.56
CA GLY A 412 38.55 -13.79 -7.05
C GLY A 412 38.08 -13.18 -5.74
N THR A 413 38.78 -12.12 -5.33
CA THR A 413 38.46 -11.35 -4.11
C THR A 413 37.90 -9.98 -4.50
N ALA A 414 36.91 -9.53 -3.73
CA ALA A 414 36.24 -8.26 -3.94
C ALA A 414 35.97 -7.58 -2.59
N ARG A 415 35.65 -6.29 -2.63
CA ARG A 415 35.12 -5.55 -1.48
C ARG A 415 33.66 -5.24 -1.70
N THR A 416 32.88 -5.20 -0.62
CA THR A 416 31.51 -4.72 -0.70
C THR A 416 31.50 -3.21 -0.92
N ARG A 417 30.72 -2.77 -1.90
CA ARG A 417 30.30 -1.37 -2.01
C ARG A 417 29.23 -1.05 -0.99
N ASN A 418 28.34 -2.01 -0.79
CA ASN A 418 27.37 -2.01 0.28
C ASN A 418 26.84 -3.42 0.54
N TRP A 419 26.17 -3.58 1.68
CA TRP A 419 25.60 -4.86 2.09
C TRP A 419 24.35 -4.70 2.98
N SER A 420 23.57 -5.76 3.12
CA SER A 420 22.46 -5.88 4.06
C SER A 420 22.35 -7.32 4.55
N PHE A 421 21.40 -7.62 5.45
CA PHE A 421 21.09 -8.99 5.83
C PHE A 421 20.54 -9.86 4.70
N GLY A 422 20.11 -9.25 3.58
CA GLY A 422 19.60 -9.97 2.42
C GLY A 422 20.65 -10.24 1.34
N GLY A 423 21.82 -9.60 1.38
CA GLY A 423 22.81 -9.75 0.32
C GLY A 423 23.89 -8.68 0.29
N LEU A 424 24.74 -8.73 -0.75
CA LEU A 424 25.90 -7.88 -0.94
C LEU A 424 25.88 -7.25 -2.33
N ALA A 425 26.46 -6.06 -2.49
CA ALA A 425 26.94 -5.56 -3.77
C ALA A 425 28.46 -5.47 -3.71
N ILE A 426 29.15 -6.20 -4.59
CA ILE A 426 30.61 -6.30 -4.61
C ILE A 426 31.18 -5.57 -5.82
N ASP A 427 32.38 -5.02 -5.63
CA ASP A 427 33.20 -4.45 -6.71
C ASP A 427 33.92 -5.59 -7.44
N ALA A 428 33.34 -6.06 -8.54
CA ALA A 428 33.79 -7.23 -9.28
C ALA A 428 33.46 -7.07 -10.77
N ASP A 429 34.23 -7.74 -11.62
CA ASP A 429 33.98 -7.73 -13.06
C ASP A 429 32.70 -8.52 -13.38
N PRO A 430 31.64 -7.87 -13.91
CA PRO A 430 30.39 -8.55 -14.18
C PRO A 430 30.50 -9.64 -15.25
N ALA A 431 31.51 -9.58 -16.13
CA ALA A 431 31.74 -10.60 -17.15
C ALA A 431 32.08 -11.99 -16.56
N LEU A 432 32.49 -12.04 -15.29
CA LEU A 432 32.79 -13.29 -14.59
C LEU A 432 31.55 -13.99 -14.02
N TYR A 433 30.38 -13.35 -14.03
CA TYR A 433 29.17 -13.83 -13.36
C TYR A 433 28.01 -13.94 -14.35
N GLN A 434 27.06 -14.83 -14.05
CA GLN A 434 25.80 -14.93 -14.77
C GLN A 434 24.64 -14.63 -13.82
N GLU A 435 23.65 -13.86 -14.29
CA GLU A 435 22.46 -13.57 -13.48
C GLU A 435 21.70 -14.87 -13.16
N GLY A 436 21.27 -15.04 -11.91
CA GLY A 436 20.64 -16.26 -11.40
C GLY A 436 21.61 -17.36 -10.96
N GLU A 437 22.91 -17.25 -11.24
CA GLU A 437 23.94 -18.21 -10.82
C GLU A 437 24.05 -18.29 -9.29
N LEU A 438 24.19 -19.51 -8.76
CA LEU A 438 24.54 -19.71 -7.35
C LEU A 438 26.06 -19.67 -7.19
N VAL A 439 26.51 -18.80 -6.30
CA VAL A 439 27.92 -18.61 -5.96
C VAL A 439 28.15 -18.80 -4.48
N THR A 440 29.25 -19.46 -4.13
CA THR A 440 29.71 -19.54 -2.74
C THR A 440 30.69 -18.39 -2.47
N LEU A 441 30.38 -17.61 -1.44
CA LEU A 441 31.13 -16.44 -1.01
C LEU A 441 31.67 -16.66 0.40
N LEU A 442 32.89 -16.18 0.66
CA LEU A 442 33.47 -16.07 2.00
C LEU A 442 33.43 -14.61 2.41
N VAL A 443 32.61 -14.29 3.42
CA VAL A 443 32.36 -12.91 3.86
C VAL A 443 33.09 -12.64 5.17
N ALA A 444 33.92 -11.59 5.20
CA ALA A 444 34.67 -11.20 6.39
C ALA A 444 34.73 -9.67 6.56
N ALA A 445 34.57 -9.16 7.79
CA ALA A 445 34.83 -7.77 8.14
C ALA A 445 36.28 -7.60 8.63
N PRO A 446 36.94 -6.46 8.33
CA PRO A 446 38.30 -6.16 8.81
C PRO A 446 38.40 -6.25 10.33
N GLY A 447 39.27 -7.13 10.82
CA GLY A 447 39.52 -7.31 12.27
C GLY A 447 38.44 -8.12 13.02
N ALA A 448 37.48 -8.75 12.32
CA ALA A 448 36.38 -9.49 12.96
C ALA A 448 36.30 -10.94 12.47
N GLY A 449 36.89 -11.86 13.25
CA GLY A 449 36.67 -13.31 13.18
C GLY A 449 37.06 -14.00 11.86
N ASP A 450 36.75 -15.29 11.78
CA ASP A 450 36.95 -16.10 10.58
C ASP A 450 35.88 -15.78 9.51
N PRO A 451 36.21 -15.88 8.20
CA PRO A 451 35.24 -15.65 7.12
C PRO A 451 34.06 -16.61 7.18
N VAL A 452 32.84 -16.09 7.01
CA VAL A 452 31.62 -16.90 6.99
C VAL A 452 31.33 -17.34 5.55
N PRO A 453 31.22 -18.66 5.27
CA PRO A 453 30.79 -19.16 3.98
C PRO A 453 29.29 -18.97 3.79
N VAL A 454 28.91 -18.43 2.64
CA VAL A 454 27.52 -18.11 2.30
C VAL A 454 27.24 -18.54 0.86
N GLN A 455 26.14 -19.25 0.65
CA GLN A 455 25.58 -19.41 -0.68
C GLN A 455 24.80 -18.16 -1.04
N ALA A 456 25.05 -17.61 -2.22
CA ALA A 456 24.37 -16.42 -2.69
C ALA A 456 24.01 -16.57 -4.17
N ARG A 457 22.84 -16.09 -4.56
CA ARG A 457 22.42 -16.01 -5.95
C ARG A 457 22.81 -14.67 -6.54
N VAL A 458 23.42 -14.66 -7.72
CA VAL A 458 23.68 -13.44 -8.48
C VAL A 458 22.35 -12.85 -8.93
N MET A 459 22.10 -11.59 -8.58
CA MET A 459 20.82 -10.91 -8.80
C MET A 459 20.88 -9.84 -9.86
N ALA A 460 22.04 -9.19 -10.05
CA ALA A 460 22.21 -8.13 -11.04
C ALA A 460 23.68 -7.92 -11.37
N LEU A 461 23.94 -7.55 -12.62
CA LEU A 461 25.26 -7.28 -13.19
C LEU A 461 25.25 -5.87 -13.78
N ASP A 462 26.19 -5.02 -13.37
CA ASP A 462 26.31 -3.65 -13.88
C ASP A 462 27.72 -3.39 -14.40
N ALA A 463 27.84 -3.40 -15.73
CA ALA A 463 29.10 -3.16 -16.46
C ALA A 463 29.61 -1.72 -16.32
N THR A 464 28.71 -0.73 -16.19
CA THR A 464 29.09 0.68 -16.10
C THR A 464 29.78 0.96 -14.78
N THR A 465 29.20 0.44 -13.70
CA THR A 465 29.80 0.62 -12.38
C THR A 465 30.79 -0.48 -12.04
N ARG A 466 30.89 -1.60 -12.77
CA ARG A 466 31.62 -2.82 -12.36
C ARG A 466 31.13 -3.38 -11.02
N SER A 467 29.80 -3.54 -10.88
CA SER A 467 29.24 -4.20 -9.69
C SER A 467 28.48 -5.48 -10.00
N VAL A 468 28.54 -6.38 -9.03
CA VAL A 468 27.75 -7.61 -8.98
C VAL A 468 26.94 -7.60 -7.69
N SER A 469 25.62 -7.70 -7.81
CA SER A 469 24.72 -7.80 -6.65
C SER A 469 24.34 -9.26 -6.43
N VAL A 470 24.37 -9.70 -5.18
CA VAL A 470 24.07 -11.08 -4.80
C VAL A 470 23.08 -11.11 -3.62
N LYS A 471 22.20 -12.10 -3.58
CA LYS A 471 21.24 -12.37 -2.50
C LYS A 471 21.63 -13.65 -1.76
N PHE A 472 21.63 -13.65 -0.43
CA PHE A 472 21.95 -14.86 0.34
C PHE A 472 20.86 -15.93 0.22
N GLU A 473 21.24 -17.21 0.13
CA GLU A 473 20.35 -18.36 0.03
C GLU A 473 20.84 -19.55 0.88
N PRO A 474 20.26 -19.84 2.05
CA PRO A 474 19.47 -18.95 2.92
C PRO A 474 20.36 -18.07 3.84
N LEU A 475 19.75 -17.10 4.55
CA LEU A 475 20.43 -16.40 5.64
C LEU A 475 20.63 -17.37 6.82
N THR A 476 21.81 -17.97 6.92
CA THR A 476 22.10 -18.95 7.97
C THR A 476 22.18 -18.28 9.35
N PRO A 477 21.88 -19.01 10.45
CA PRO A 477 22.03 -18.49 11.81
C PRO A 477 23.42 -17.93 12.09
N GLU A 478 24.46 -18.56 11.52
CA GLU A 478 25.85 -18.15 11.65
C GLU A 478 26.08 -16.79 10.97
N LEU A 479 25.61 -16.63 9.73
CA LEU A 479 25.71 -15.37 9.00
C LEU A 479 24.89 -14.27 9.67
N LYS A 480 23.68 -14.57 10.13
CA LYS A 480 22.83 -13.62 10.86
C LYS A 480 23.52 -13.12 12.13
N THR A 481 24.07 -14.04 12.93
CA THR A 481 24.80 -13.72 14.17
C THR A 481 26.01 -12.85 13.86
N TYR A 482 26.76 -13.21 12.81
CA TYR A 482 27.91 -12.45 12.35
C TYR A 482 27.54 -11.01 11.97
N LEU A 483 26.57 -10.84 11.06
CA LEU A 483 26.14 -9.52 10.59
C LEU A 483 25.50 -8.67 11.70
N ASN A 484 24.78 -9.28 12.64
CA ASN A 484 24.25 -8.60 13.84
C ASN A 484 25.36 -8.02 14.73
N GLY A 485 26.51 -8.68 14.78
CA GLY A 485 27.70 -8.20 15.50
C GLY A 485 28.31 -6.93 14.90
N LEU A 486 28.12 -6.71 13.59
CA LEU A 486 28.72 -5.59 12.84
C LEU A 486 27.89 -4.30 12.89
N VAL A 487 26.65 -4.36 13.38
CA VAL A 487 25.70 -3.23 13.37
C VAL A 487 25.25 -2.86 14.78
N ALA A 488 24.87 -1.59 14.96
CA ALA A 488 24.36 -1.10 16.23
C ALA A 488 23.10 -1.88 16.67
N PRO A 489 22.83 -2.05 17.98
CA PRO A 489 21.76 -2.91 18.50
C PRO A 489 20.38 -2.67 17.87
N ARG A 490 20.04 -1.41 17.58
CA ARG A 490 18.78 -1.00 16.91
C ARG A 490 18.61 -1.52 15.47
N TYR A 491 19.64 -2.10 14.86
CA TYR A 491 19.63 -2.62 13.49
C TYR A 491 19.76 -4.14 13.41
N ARG A 492 19.77 -4.83 14.54
CA ARG A 492 19.92 -6.28 14.59
C ARG A 492 18.61 -6.97 14.23
N LEU A 493 18.68 -8.08 13.50
CA LEU A 493 17.56 -8.98 13.29
C LEU A 493 17.33 -9.81 14.55
N ALA A 494 16.07 -9.87 15.02
CA ALA A 494 15.61 -10.75 16.10
C ALA A 494 15.75 -12.21 15.70
#